data_AF-A0A497A4F2-F1
#
_entry.id   AF-A0A497A4F2-F1
#
_cell.length_a   1.000
_cell.length_b   1.000
_cell.length_c   1.000
_cell.angle_alpha   90.00
_cell.angle_beta   90.00
_cell.angle_gamma   90.00
#
_symmetry.space_group_name_H-M   'P 1'
#
loop_
_entity.id
_entity.type
_entity.pdbx_description
1 polymer ?
#
loop_
_entity_poly.entity_id
_entity_poly.type
_entity_poly.pdbx_seq_one_letter_code
_entity_poly.pdbx_strand_id
1 'polypeptide(L)'
;MQEARDIEGLKVLGNETRLRILEILSDLREYTYSELKKATNLSSSLLAYHLKQLQRLGFIQKMPMGKYQITRSGYFAITKVFEIERRARGQEMSTMWVVRD
;
A
#
# COMPACT_ATOMS: atom_id res chain seq x y z
N MET A 1 -2.75 -23.83 -3.88
CA MET A 1 -1.57 -22.99 -4.21
C MET A 1 -1.90 -21.50 -4.39
N GLN A 2 -3.11 -21.11 -4.80
CA GLN A 2 -3.53 -19.68 -4.89
C GLN A 2 -3.80 -19.06 -3.50
N GLU A 3 -4.50 -19.76 -2.61
CA GLU A 3 -4.88 -19.25 -1.27
C GLU A 3 -3.68 -18.83 -0.39
N ALA A 4 -2.56 -19.56 -0.47
CA ALA A 4 -1.35 -19.23 0.27
C ALA A 4 -0.73 -17.89 -0.19
N ARG A 5 -0.85 -17.56 -1.49
CA ARG A 5 -0.40 -16.28 -2.04
C ARG A 5 -1.30 -15.14 -1.61
N ASP A 6 -2.60 -15.40 -1.48
CA ASP A 6 -3.57 -14.39 -1.05
C ASP A 6 -3.35 -14.01 0.43
N ILE A 7 -3.11 -14.99 1.31
CA ILE A 7 -2.77 -14.76 2.72
C ILE A 7 -1.44 -13.99 2.87
N GLU A 8 -0.43 -14.34 2.07
CA GLU A 8 0.84 -13.61 2.06
C GLU A 8 0.66 -12.16 1.60
N GLY A 9 -0.16 -11.93 0.56
CA GLY A 9 -0.54 -10.59 0.10
C GLY A 9 -1.18 -9.76 1.21
N LEU A 10 -2.13 -10.32 1.95
CA LEU A 10 -2.78 -9.65 3.09
C LEU A 10 -1.79 -9.29 4.20
N LYS A 11 -0.87 -10.20 4.57
CA LYS A 11 0.17 -9.91 5.56
C LYS A 11 1.09 -8.77 5.13
N VAL A 12 1.40 -8.68 3.84
CA VAL A 12 2.20 -7.58 3.33
C VAL A 12 1.40 -6.28 3.33
N LEU A 13 0.14 -6.28 2.91
CA LEU A 13 -0.70 -5.09 2.92
C LEU A 13 -1.03 -4.61 4.34
N GLY A 14 -1.05 -5.46 5.36
CA GLY A 14 -1.29 -5.08 6.76
C GLY A 14 -0.21 -4.22 7.43
N ASN A 15 0.76 -3.67 6.68
CA ASN A 15 1.78 -2.78 7.21
C ASN A 15 1.59 -1.36 6.69
N GLU A 16 1.40 -0.44 7.62
CA GLU A 16 1.10 0.97 7.35
C GLU A 16 2.13 1.64 6.43
N THR A 17 3.42 1.37 6.62
CA THR A 17 4.48 1.93 5.76
C THR A 17 4.33 1.48 4.31
N ARG A 18 3.95 0.22 4.07
CA ARG A 18 3.74 -0.31 2.72
C ARG A 18 2.46 0.24 2.09
N LEU A 19 1.40 0.39 2.87
CA LEU A 19 0.18 1.06 2.41
C LEU A 19 0.48 2.51 2.01
N ARG A 20 1.25 3.23 2.82
CA ARG A 20 1.66 4.61 2.51
C ARG A 20 2.48 4.71 1.23
N ILE A 21 3.40 3.77 1.00
CA ILE A 21 4.16 3.71 -0.27
C ILE A 21 3.22 3.47 -1.46
N LEU A 22 2.27 2.54 -1.34
CA LEU A 22 1.29 2.26 -2.40
C LEU A 22 0.35 3.44 -2.64
N GLU A 23 -0.06 4.14 -1.59
CA GLU A 23 -0.86 5.37 -1.69
C GLU A 23 -0.11 6.45 -2.49
N ILE A 24 1.16 6.69 -2.16
CA ILE A 24 2.00 7.65 -2.90
C ILE A 24 2.10 7.27 -4.39
N LEU A 25 2.31 5.98 -4.69
CA LEU A 25 2.43 5.48 -6.06
C LEU A 25 1.07 5.37 -6.79
N SER A 26 -0.06 5.54 -6.09
CA SER A 26 -1.41 5.40 -6.66
C SER A 26 -1.84 6.59 -7.51
N ASP A 27 -1.06 7.68 -7.51
CA ASP A 27 -1.24 8.83 -8.41
C ASP A 27 -0.87 8.53 -9.88
N LEU A 28 -0.51 7.28 -10.18
CA LEU A 28 -0.15 6.74 -11.50
C LEU A 28 1.10 7.37 -12.13
N ARG A 29 1.91 8.12 -11.37
CA ARG A 29 3.21 8.61 -11.85
C ARG A 29 4.36 7.71 -11.38
N GLU A 30 5.51 7.90 -12.02
CA GLU A 30 6.74 7.22 -11.64
C GLU A 30 7.51 8.03 -10.60
N TYR A 31 8.11 7.35 -9.64
CA TYR A 31 8.92 7.99 -8.60
C TYR A 31 10.34 7.44 -8.57
N THR A 32 11.32 8.32 -8.45
CA THR A 32 12.68 7.93 -8.08
C THR A 32 12.72 7.45 -6.63
N TYR A 33 13.76 6.68 -6.30
CA TYR A 33 14.02 6.27 -4.93
C TYR A 33 14.16 7.47 -3.97
N SER A 34 14.81 8.55 -4.41
CA SER A 34 15.01 9.77 -3.63
C SER A 34 13.70 10.51 -3.34
N GLU A 35 12.80 10.57 -4.32
CA GLU A 35 11.46 11.14 -4.12
C GLU A 35 10.63 10.33 -3.14
N LEU A 36 10.65 8.99 -3.26
CA LEU A 36 9.98 8.11 -2.30
C LEU A 36 10.55 8.26 -0.89
N LYS A 37 11.87 8.35 -0.76
CA LYS A 37 12.54 8.57 0.53
C LYS A 37 12.09 9.88 1.16
N LYS A 38 12.05 10.96 0.37
CA LYS A 38 11.58 12.28 0.83
C LYS A 38 10.10 12.25 1.22
N ALA A 39 9.25 11.62 0.42
CA ALA A 39 7.80 11.56 0.65
C ALA A 39 7.40 10.67 1.83
N THR A 40 8.19 9.63 2.12
CA THR A 40 7.91 8.69 3.22
C THR A 40 8.69 8.99 4.51
N ASN A 41 9.72 9.85 4.43
CA ASN A 41 10.65 10.14 5.53
C ASN A 41 11.31 8.87 6.13
N LEU A 42 11.55 7.85 5.32
CA LEU A 42 12.17 6.60 5.75
C LEU A 42 13.70 6.63 5.62
N SER A 43 14.37 5.80 6.41
CA SER A 43 15.78 5.49 6.16
C SER A 43 15.93 4.73 4.84
N SER A 44 17.12 4.80 4.24
CA SER A 44 17.37 4.12 2.97
C SER A 44 17.20 2.59 3.09
N SER A 45 17.75 1.98 4.14
CA SER A 45 17.64 0.54 4.36
C SER A 45 16.19 0.09 4.50
N LEU A 46 15.37 0.85 5.23
CA LEU A 46 13.97 0.54 5.45
C LEU A 46 13.14 0.70 4.18
N LEU A 47 13.32 1.81 3.44
CA LEU A 47 12.64 2.00 2.15
C LEU A 47 13.00 0.88 1.16
N ALA A 48 14.27 0.53 1.04
CA ALA A 48 14.72 -0.55 0.16
C ALA A 48 14.09 -1.90 0.52
N TYR A 49 13.99 -2.20 1.82
CA TYR A 49 13.30 -3.40 2.30
C TYR A 49 11.83 -3.42 1.88
N HIS A 50 11.08 -2.33 2.11
CA HIS A 50 9.66 -2.26 1.75
C HIS A 50 9.43 -2.37 0.24
N LEU A 51 10.21 -1.64 -0.57
CA LEU A 51 10.13 -1.71 -2.04
C LEU A 51 10.40 -3.13 -2.56
N LYS A 52 11.38 -3.83 -1.98
CA LYS A 52 11.67 -5.23 -2.35
C LYS A 52 10.48 -6.15 -2.05
N GLN A 53 9.80 -5.99 -0.92
CA GLN A 53 8.62 -6.80 -0.58
C GLN A 53 7.45 -6.51 -1.53
N LEU A 54 7.17 -5.23 -1.80
CA LEU A 54 6.11 -4.82 -2.71
C LEU A 54 6.37 -5.30 -4.15
N GLN A 55 7.61 -5.24 -4.61
CA GLN A 55 8.00 -5.73 -5.94
C GLN A 55 7.92 -7.26 -6.02
N ARG A 56 8.33 -7.97 -4.97
CA ARG A 56 8.25 -9.44 -4.91
C ARG A 56 6.81 -9.95 -5.06
N LEU A 57 5.83 -9.21 -4.55
CA LEU A 57 4.40 -9.52 -4.72
C LEU A 57 3.80 -8.93 -6.00
N GLY A 58 4.58 -8.22 -6.79
CA GLY A 58 4.13 -7.62 -8.05
C GLY A 58 3.19 -6.44 -7.88
N PHE A 59 3.14 -5.78 -6.70
CA PHE A 59 2.33 -4.57 -6.50
C PHE A 59 2.98 -3.31 -7.06
N ILE A 60 4.31 -3.33 -7.16
CA ILE A 60 5.09 -2.28 -7.82
C ILE A 60 6.08 -2.90 -8.79
N GLN A 61 6.53 -2.11 -9.74
CA GLN A 61 7.61 -2.46 -10.65
C GLN A 61 8.68 -1.38 -10.66
N LYS A 62 9.92 -1.78 -10.93
CA LYS A 62 11.03 -0.86 -11.16
C LYS A 62 11.17 -0.64 -12.67
N MET A 63 10.99 0.61 -13.09
CA MET A 63 11.09 1.04 -14.48
C MET A 63 12.55 1.16 -14.92
N PRO A 64 12.82 1.21 -16.24
CA PRO A 64 14.11 1.67 -16.75
C PRO A 64 14.49 3.01 -16.11
N MET A 65 15.78 3.22 -15.86
CA MET A 65 16.32 4.38 -15.09
C MET A 65 16.02 4.39 -13.59
N GLY A 66 15.49 3.30 -13.05
CA GLY A 66 15.45 3.07 -11.60
C GLY A 66 14.33 3.77 -10.85
N LYS A 67 13.32 4.25 -11.58
CA LYS A 67 12.06 4.72 -11.00
C LYS A 67 11.14 3.56 -10.62
N TYR A 68 10.13 3.85 -9.81
CA TYR A 68 9.14 2.91 -9.32
C TYR A 68 7.75 3.35 -9.74
N GLN A 69 6.92 2.38 -10.12
CA GLN A 69 5.54 2.60 -10.53
C GLN A 69 4.65 1.53 -9.87
N ILE A 70 3.42 1.90 -9.52
CA ILE A 70 2.41 0.93 -9.11
C ILE A 70 1.99 0.07 -10.31
N THR A 71 1.77 -1.23 -10.09
CA THR A 71 1.18 -2.11 -11.11
C THR A 71 -0.35 -2.07 -11.02
N ARG A 72 -1.04 -2.66 -12.00
CA ARG A 72 -2.50 -2.82 -11.95
C ARG A 72 -2.96 -3.62 -10.72
N SER A 73 -2.23 -4.65 -10.32
CA SER A 73 -2.55 -5.43 -9.12
C SER A 73 -2.32 -4.64 -7.84
N GLY A 74 -1.25 -3.85 -7.76
CA GLY A 74 -1.01 -2.95 -6.62
C GLY A 74 -2.10 -1.88 -6.48
N TYR A 75 -2.51 -1.29 -7.61
CA TYR A 75 -3.59 -0.29 -7.63
C TYR A 75 -4.93 -0.88 -7.19
N PHE A 76 -5.28 -2.07 -7.68
CA PHE A 76 -6.46 -2.78 -7.24
C PHE A 76 -6.40 -3.07 -5.73
N ALA A 77 -5.27 -3.56 -5.23
CA ALA A 77 -5.09 -3.88 -3.82
C ALA A 77 -5.30 -2.67 -2.90
N ILE A 78 -4.63 -1.53 -3.18
CA ILE A 78 -4.77 -0.33 -2.33
C ILE A 78 -6.19 0.25 -2.38
N THR A 79 -6.85 0.18 -3.54
CA THR A 79 -8.26 0.57 -3.66
C THR A 79 -9.16 -0.27 -2.75
N LYS A 80 -8.93 -1.60 -2.69
CA LYS A 80 -9.69 -2.49 -1.80
C LYS A 80 -9.41 -2.24 -0.33
N VAL A 81 -8.18 -1.93 0.04
CA VAL A 81 -7.85 -1.51 1.41
C VAL A 81 -8.64 -0.25 1.80
N PHE A 82 -8.66 0.78 0.95
CA PHE A 82 -9.42 2.00 1.22
C PHE A 82 -10.94 1.76 1.27
N GLU A 83 -11.49 0.87 0.45
CA GLU A 83 -12.90 0.45 0.55
C GLU A 83 -13.21 -0.17 1.92
N ILE A 84 -12.34 -1.05 2.42
CA ILE A 84 -12.48 -1.70 3.73
C ILE A 84 -12.40 -0.67 4.86
N GLU A 85 -11.38 0.21 4.84
CA GLU A 85 -11.23 1.26 5.85
C GLU A 85 -12.43 2.21 5.89
N ARG A 86 -12.96 2.61 4.74
CA ARG A 86 -14.15 3.47 4.65
C ARG A 86 -15.38 2.79 5.26
N ARG A 87 -15.56 1.48 5.03
CA ARG A 87 -16.65 0.71 5.64
C ARG A 87 -16.49 0.62 7.14
N ALA A 88 -15.28 0.32 7.62
CA ALA A 88 -14.99 0.26 9.05
C ALA A 88 -15.31 1.60 9.76
N ARG A 89 -14.85 2.73 9.20
CA ARG A 89 -15.17 4.07 9.71
C ARG A 89 -16.67 4.39 9.68
N GLY A 90 -17.38 3.99 8.62
CA GLY A 90 -18.83 4.19 8.52
C GLY A 90 -19.61 3.38 9.57
N GLN A 91 -19.18 2.16 9.88
CA GLN A 91 -19.77 1.33 10.94
C GLN A 91 -19.46 1.89 12.34
N GLU A 92 -18.25 2.41 12.56
CA GLU A 92 -17.86 3.04 13.81
C GLU A 92 -18.70 4.28 14.12
N MET A 93 -18.93 5.14 13.12
CA MET A 93 -19.85 6.28 13.25
C MET A 93 -21.28 5.82 13.53
N SER A 94 -21.82 4.85 12.78
CA SER A 94 -23.18 4.33 13.00
C SER A 94 -23.38 3.76 14.40
N THR A 95 -22.36 3.10 14.97
CA THR A 95 -22.43 2.54 16.32
C THR A 95 -22.37 3.67 17.37
N MET A 96 -21.53 4.68 17.17
CA MET A 96 -21.38 5.83 18.07
C MET A 96 -22.67 6.65 18.23
N TRP A 97 -23.53 6.71 17.21
CA TRP A 97 -24.85 7.35 17.29
C TRP A 97 -25.89 6.52 18.09
N VAL A 98 -25.67 5.22 18.27
CA VAL A 98 -26.60 4.30 18.97
C VAL A 98 -26.29 4.21 20.48
N VAL A 99 -25.08 4.57 20.93
CA VAL A 99 -24.69 4.50 22.36
C VAL A 99 -24.89 5.82 23.12
N ARG A 100 -25.58 6.80 22.52
CA ARG A 100 -25.95 8.07 23.16
C ARG A 100 -27.46 8.12 23.42
N ASP A 101 -27.92 7.24 24.30
CA ASP A 101 -29.22 7.32 24.96
C ASP A 101 -29.04 7.24 26.48
#